data_AF-A0A966NI76-F1
#
_entry.id   AF-A0A966NI76-F1
#
_cell.length_a   1.000
_cell.length_b   1.000
_cell.length_c   1.000
_cell.angle_alpha   90.00
_cell.angle_beta   90.00
_cell.angle_gamma   90.00
#
_symmetry.space_group_name_H-M   'P 1'
#
loop_
_entity.id
_entity.type
_entity.pdbx_description
1 polymer ?
#
loop_
_entity_poly.entity_id
_entity_poly.type
_entity_poly.pdbx_seq_one_letter_code
_entity_poly.pdbx_strand_id
1 'polypeptide(L)'
;MSATPVIDGVTVGTIGHWIDGRRVAGAPDGTLPVFDPATGAVAAQVALASGADLEAAVASSRAAFDSWRHSSIATRTKVMFAYREILSERRELLAAVITAQHGKVLSDAVGEVGRGLEVVEFACGVGELLKGTHNEQVSTDVDVWTVRQPVGPSVGITPFNFPAMVPLWMLPVAIACGNTFILKPSERDPGASVLLAEW
;
A
#
# COMPACT_ATOMS: atom_id res chain seq x y z
N MET A 1 -13.45 -23.94 22.84
CA MET A 1 -12.18 -23.30 23.21
C MET A 1 -11.56 -22.79 21.92
N SER A 2 -11.83 -21.53 21.57
CA SER A 2 -11.31 -20.93 20.33
C SER A 2 -9.94 -20.36 20.66
N ALA A 3 -8.89 -21.01 20.16
CA ALA A 3 -7.55 -20.45 20.21
C ALA A 3 -7.53 -19.28 19.22
N THR A 4 -7.53 -18.05 19.73
CA THR A 4 -7.23 -16.86 18.93
C THR A 4 -5.86 -17.10 18.31
N PRO A 5 -5.74 -17.20 16.96
CA PRO A 5 -4.44 -17.39 16.36
C PRO A 5 -3.61 -16.14 16.69
N VAL A 6 -2.54 -16.35 17.46
CA VAL A 6 -1.47 -15.37 17.57
C VAL A 6 -0.79 -15.37 16.22
N ILE A 7 -1.22 -14.46 15.34
CA ILE A 7 -0.44 -14.10 14.17
C ILE A 7 0.66 -13.20 14.71
N ASP A 8 1.89 -13.68 14.67
CA ASP A 8 3.09 -12.91 15.02
C ASP A 8 3.01 -11.53 14.37
N GLY A 9 2.65 -10.51 15.17
CA GLY A 9 2.75 -9.11 14.80
C GLY A 9 1.54 -8.18 15.03
N VAL A 10 0.31 -8.65 15.31
CA VAL A 10 -0.85 -7.70 15.36
C VAL A 10 -1.86 -7.88 16.52
N THR A 11 -1.91 -9.00 17.25
CA THR A 11 -3.04 -9.24 18.19
C THR A 11 -2.79 -9.00 19.67
N VAL A 12 -1.65 -8.45 20.08
CA VAL A 12 -1.46 -7.92 21.44
C VAL A 12 -0.57 -6.68 21.38
N GLY A 13 -1.15 -5.49 21.36
CA GLY A 13 -0.39 -4.24 21.44
C GLY A 13 -1.00 -3.06 20.68
N THR A 14 -0.15 -2.06 20.42
CA THR A 14 -0.49 -0.87 19.64
C THR A 14 0.05 -1.02 18.21
N ILE A 15 -0.84 -0.99 17.23
CA ILE A 15 -0.52 -0.94 15.80
C ILE A 15 0.03 0.45 15.49
N GLY A 16 1.33 0.52 15.24
CA GLY A 16 2.04 1.74 14.86
C GLY A 16 2.07 1.97 13.36
N HIS A 17 3.01 2.81 12.91
CA HIS A 17 3.16 3.20 11.51
C HIS A 17 4.34 2.50 10.84
N TRP A 18 4.36 2.49 9.51
CA TRP A 18 5.52 2.12 8.71
C TRP A 18 6.05 3.38 8.01
N ILE A 19 7.21 3.86 8.42
CA ILE A 19 7.82 5.08 7.90
C ILE A 19 9.30 4.80 7.67
N ASP A 20 9.82 5.20 6.51
CA ASP A 20 11.23 5.10 6.18
C ASP A 20 11.79 3.67 6.27
N GLY A 21 11.01 2.70 5.74
CA GLY A 21 11.42 1.29 5.68
C GLY A 21 11.44 0.57 7.02
N ARG A 22 10.77 1.10 8.06
CA ARG A 22 10.72 0.49 9.39
C ARG A 22 9.41 0.75 10.12
N ARG A 23 9.10 -0.13 11.07
CA ARG A 23 8.05 0.09 12.06
C ARG A 23 8.44 1.24 12.99
N VAL A 24 7.51 2.16 13.21
CA VAL A 24 7.68 3.27 14.14
C VAL A 24 6.48 3.32 15.09
N ALA A 25 6.77 3.48 16.38
CA ALA A 25 5.74 3.76 17.37
C ALA A 25 5.17 5.18 17.20
N GLY A 26 5.97 6.10 16.65
CA GLY A 26 5.64 7.51 16.48
C GLY A 26 5.59 8.28 17.80
N ALA A 27 5.03 9.49 17.72
CA ALA A 27 4.60 10.29 18.87
C ALA A 27 3.09 10.55 18.76
N PRO A 28 2.25 9.50 18.86
CA PRO A 28 0.86 9.60 18.46
C PRO A 28 0.06 10.54 19.36
N ASP A 29 -0.91 11.25 18.77
CA ASP A 29 -1.83 12.14 19.49
C ASP A 29 -2.78 11.36 20.42
N GLY A 30 -2.83 10.05 20.26
CA GLY A 30 -3.60 9.13 21.08
C GLY A 30 -3.69 7.75 20.45
N THR A 31 -4.54 6.89 21.01
CA THR A 31 -4.87 5.59 20.41
C THR A 31 -6.37 5.40 20.30
N LEU A 32 -6.78 4.56 19.35
CA LEU A 32 -8.16 4.07 19.26
C LEU A 32 -8.20 2.54 19.39
N PRO A 33 -9.27 1.98 19.97
CA PRO A 33 -9.47 0.54 19.98
C PRO A 33 -9.73 0.02 18.57
N VAL A 34 -9.04 -1.08 18.24
CA VAL A 34 -9.38 -1.95 17.11
C VAL A 34 -10.14 -3.14 17.68
N PHE A 35 -11.35 -3.34 17.20
CA PHE A 35 -12.25 -4.37 17.73
C PHE A 35 -12.14 -5.66 16.93
N ASP A 36 -12.35 -6.78 17.62
CA ASP A 36 -12.79 -8.01 16.97
C ASP A 36 -14.29 -7.84 16.64
N PRO A 37 -14.68 -7.76 15.38
CA PRO A 37 -16.06 -7.50 14.98
C PRO A 37 -17.00 -8.68 15.26
N ALA A 38 -16.49 -9.89 15.45
CA ALA A 38 -17.30 -11.07 15.77
C ALA A 38 -17.72 -11.11 17.25
N THR A 39 -16.90 -10.53 18.14
CA THR A 39 -17.13 -10.56 19.59
C THR A 39 -17.42 -9.20 20.20
N GLY A 40 -17.06 -8.11 19.52
CA GLY A 40 -17.09 -6.74 20.03
C GLY A 40 -15.99 -6.44 21.05
N ALA A 41 -15.09 -7.40 21.34
CA ALA A 41 -13.97 -7.20 22.25
C ALA A 41 -12.87 -6.34 21.59
N VAL A 42 -12.09 -5.63 22.40
CA VAL A 42 -10.91 -4.90 21.90
C VAL A 42 -9.82 -5.92 21.60
N ALA A 43 -9.39 -6.00 20.33
CA ALA A 43 -8.33 -6.89 19.86
C ALA A 43 -6.96 -6.21 19.87
N ALA A 44 -6.89 -4.90 19.61
CA ALA A 44 -5.66 -4.11 19.64
C ALA A 44 -5.95 -2.62 19.87
N GLN A 45 -4.89 -1.82 19.95
CA GLN A 45 -4.97 -0.37 19.82
C GLN A 45 -4.34 0.05 18.49
N VAL A 46 -4.78 1.15 17.88
CA VAL A 46 -4.08 1.80 16.76
C VAL A 46 -3.58 3.16 17.19
N ALA A 47 -2.33 3.47 16.85
CA ALA A 47 -1.74 4.79 17.06
C ALA A 47 -2.36 5.81 16.09
N LEU A 48 -2.82 6.94 16.61
CA LEU A 48 -3.26 8.07 15.79
C LEU A 48 -2.05 8.93 15.45
N ALA A 49 -1.65 8.94 14.17
CA ALA A 49 -0.51 9.70 13.68
C ALA A 49 -0.65 11.19 14.07
N SER A 50 0.38 11.72 14.72
CA SER A 50 0.49 13.15 15.02
C SER A 50 0.92 13.96 13.80
N GLY A 51 0.92 15.28 13.94
CA GLY A 51 1.54 16.17 12.96
C GLY A 51 3.03 15.85 12.72
N ALA A 52 3.76 15.44 13.77
CA ALA A 52 5.18 15.07 13.64
C ALA A 52 5.37 13.76 12.84
N ASP A 53 4.48 12.79 13.04
CA ASP A 53 4.49 11.53 12.28
C ASP A 53 4.18 11.79 10.80
N LEU A 54 3.23 12.70 10.51
CA LEU A 54 2.91 13.11 9.15
C LEU A 54 4.11 13.80 8.48
N GLU A 55 4.75 14.76 9.14
CA GLU A 55 5.93 15.44 8.61
C GLU A 55 7.07 14.46 8.32
N ALA A 56 7.29 13.47 9.21
CA ALA A 56 8.28 12.42 8.98
C ALA A 56 7.96 11.56 7.74
N ALA A 57 6.69 11.17 7.56
CA ALA A 57 6.25 10.42 6.38
C ALA A 57 6.40 11.23 5.08
N VAL A 58 6.05 12.52 5.12
CA VAL A 58 6.19 13.43 3.98
C VAL A 58 7.67 13.65 3.63
N ALA A 59 8.52 13.86 4.63
CA ALA A 59 9.95 14.03 4.43
C ALA A 59 10.60 12.78 3.81
N SER A 60 10.29 11.58 4.33
CA SER A 60 10.79 10.32 3.78
C SER A 60 10.30 10.11 2.34
N SER A 61 9.02 10.37 2.07
CA SER A 61 8.43 10.24 0.73
C SER A 61 9.04 11.20 -0.30
N ARG A 62 9.37 12.45 0.10
CA ARG A 62 10.07 13.42 -0.76
C ARG A 62 11.51 13.00 -1.03
N ALA A 63 12.26 12.61 0.00
CA ALA A 63 13.64 12.16 -0.13
C ALA A 63 13.75 10.92 -1.04
N ALA A 64 12.83 9.97 -0.90
CA ALA A 64 12.76 8.81 -1.77
C ALA A 64 12.43 9.21 -3.23
N PHE A 65 11.56 10.20 -3.45
CA PHE A 65 11.17 10.64 -4.79
C PHE A 65 12.34 11.17 -5.60
N ASP A 66 13.28 11.89 -4.98
CA ASP A 66 14.46 12.47 -5.64
C ASP A 66 15.26 11.41 -6.41
N SER A 67 15.35 10.18 -5.89
CA SER A 67 16.03 9.07 -6.56
C SER A 67 15.07 8.15 -7.33
N TRP A 68 13.91 7.82 -6.75
CA TRP A 68 12.99 6.84 -7.32
C TRP A 68 12.40 7.28 -8.67
N ARG A 69 12.14 8.57 -8.87
CA ARG A 69 11.64 9.11 -10.14
C ARG A 69 12.57 8.86 -11.32
N HIS A 70 13.87 8.73 -11.05
CA HIS A 70 14.93 8.50 -12.04
C HIS A 70 15.29 7.02 -12.19
N SER A 71 14.69 6.12 -11.41
CA SER A 71 14.87 4.69 -11.57
C SER A 71 14.41 4.23 -12.96
N SER A 72 15.12 3.25 -13.52
CA SER A 72 14.77 2.69 -14.83
C SER A 72 13.42 1.96 -14.77
N ILE A 73 12.71 1.90 -15.90
CA ILE A 73 11.50 1.08 -16.03
C ILE A 73 11.78 -0.37 -15.63
N ALA A 74 12.95 -0.93 -16.02
CA ALA A 74 13.34 -2.29 -15.66
C ALA A 74 13.48 -2.48 -14.15
N THR A 75 14.02 -1.49 -13.42
CA THR A 75 14.10 -1.52 -11.95
C THR A 75 12.70 -1.53 -11.35
N ARG A 76 11.81 -0.63 -11.79
CA ARG A 76 10.43 -0.54 -11.27
C ARG A 76 9.64 -1.82 -11.55
N THR A 77 9.77 -2.38 -12.75
CA THR A 77 9.16 -3.67 -13.12
C THR A 77 9.63 -4.81 -12.22
N LYS A 78 10.94 -4.91 -11.95
CA LYS A 78 11.48 -5.95 -11.04
C LYS A 78 10.91 -5.84 -9.63
N VAL A 79 10.76 -4.63 -9.10
CA VAL A 79 10.14 -4.40 -7.78
C VAL A 79 8.69 -4.85 -7.78
N MET A 80 7.91 -4.55 -8.83
CA MET A 80 6.52 -5.00 -8.92
C MET A 80 6.40 -6.53 -9.00
N PHE A 81 7.27 -7.21 -9.75
CA PHE A 81 7.29 -8.68 -9.77
C PHE A 81 7.66 -9.27 -8.40
N ALA A 82 8.65 -8.71 -7.70
CA ALA A 82 8.99 -9.17 -6.36
C ALA A 82 7.81 -8.98 -5.39
N TYR A 83 7.15 -7.81 -5.43
CA TYR A 83 5.99 -7.53 -4.60
C TYR A 83 4.79 -8.44 -4.91
N ARG A 84 4.58 -8.75 -6.20
CA ARG A 84 3.58 -9.73 -6.66
C ARG A 84 3.81 -11.10 -6.02
N GLU A 85 5.04 -11.62 -6.04
CA GLU A 85 5.35 -12.91 -5.43
C GLU A 85 5.13 -12.90 -3.92
N ILE A 86 5.59 -11.85 -3.22
CA ILE A 86 5.39 -11.72 -1.76
C ILE A 86 3.90 -11.72 -1.42
N LEU A 87 3.08 -10.96 -2.15
CA LEU A 87 1.63 -10.94 -1.93
C LEU A 87 0.95 -12.27 -2.24
N SER A 88 1.38 -12.96 -3.31
CA SER A 88 0.86 -14.27 -3.67
C SER A 88 1.17 -15.30 -2.58
N GLU A 89 2.41 -15.33 -2.09
CA GLU A 89 2.86 -16.25 -1.02
C GLU A 89 2.18 -15.96 0.32
N ARG A 90 1.96 -14.68 0.65
CA ARG A 90 1.39 -14.24 1.94
C ARG A 90 -0.11 -13.97 1.88
N ARG A 91 -0.79 -14.38 0.81
CA ARG A 91 -2.21 -14.10 0.57
C ARG A 91 -3.11 -14.52 1.74
N GLU A 92 -2.90 -15.73 2.24
CA GLU A 92 -3.73 -16.28 3.33
C GLU A 92 -3.49 -15.55 4.66
N LEU A 93 -2.24 -15.17 4.92
CA LEU A 93 -1.87 -14.36 6.08
C LEU A 93 -2.58 -12.99 6.04
N LEU A 94 -2.53 -12.31 4.89
CA LEU A 94 -3.21 -11.03 4.72
C LEU A 94 -4.72 -11.18 4.90
N ALA A 95 -5.32 -12.21 4.30
CA ALA A 95 -6.74 -12.49 4.42
C ALA A 95 -7.18 -12.81 5.88
N ALA A 96 -6.33 -13.51 6.65
CA ALA A 96 -6.59 -13.77 8.05
C ALA A 96 -6.60 -12.47 8.88
N VAL A 97 -5.70 -11.53 8.60
CA VAL A 97 -5.67 -10.21 9.28
C VAL A 97 -6.90 -9.38 8.92
N ILE A 98 -7.30 -9.35 7.64
CA ILE A 98 -8.53 -8.70 7.21
C ILE A 98 -9.73 -9.31 7.94
N THR A 99 -9.82 -10.64 8.02
CA THR A 99 -10.90 -11.33 8.73
C THR A 99 -10.93 -10.92 10.21
N ALA A 100 -9.77 -10.88 10.87
CA ALA A 100 -9.67 -10.58 12.30
C ALA A 100 -10.10 -9.13 12.65
N GLN A 101 -9.86 -8.15 11.79
CA GLN A 101 -10.17 -6.74 12.08
C GLN A 101 -11.44 -6.22 11.39
N HIS A 102 -11.68 -6.61 10.15
CA HIS A 102 -12.87 -6.20 9.39
C HIS A 102 -14.06 -7.13 9.62
N GLY A 103 -13.82 -8.42 9.85
CA GLY A 103 -14.89 -9.40 10.12
C GLY A 103 -15.54 -10.01 8.88
N LYS A 104 -15.03 -9.72 7.67
CA LYS A 104 -15.48 -10.45 6.48
C LYS A 104 -15.01 -11.90 6.58
N VAL A 105 -15.81 -12.81 6.02
CA VAL A 105 -15.45 -14.24 6.02
C VAL A 105 -14.14 -14.46 5.26
N LEU A 106 -13.36 -15.46 5.68
CA LEU A 106 -12.00 -15.69 5.15
C LEU A 106 -11.99 -15.86 3.62
N SER A 107 -12.98 -16.53 3.05
CA SER A 107 -13.10 -16.69 1.59
C SER A 107 -13.23 -15.35 0.87
N ASP A 108 -14.01 -14.42 1.43
CA ASP A 108 -14.21 -13.09 0.85
C ASP A 108 -12.94 -12.25 1.02
N ALA A 109 -12.23 -12.39 2.15
CA ALA A 109 -10.93 -11.76 2.35
C ALA A 109 -9.87 -12.27 1.36
N VAL A 110 -9.82 -13.58 1.09
CA VAL A 110 -8.92 -14.15 0.07
C VAL A 110 -9.28 -13.60 -1.31
N GLY A 111 -10.58 -13.50 -1.63
CA GLY A 111 -11.06 -12.88 -2.85
C GLY A 111 -10.60 -11.43 -2.98
N GLU A 112 -10.73 -10.62 -1.92
CA GLU A 112 -10.25 -9.25 -1.88
C GLU A 112 -8.76 -9.13 -2.16
N VAL A 113 -7.92 -9.94 -1.49
CA VAL A 113 -6.47 -9.93 -1.73
C VAL A 113 -6.16 -10.32 -3.18
N GLY A 114 -6.89 -11.30 -3.74
CA GLY A 114 -6.78 -11.66 -5.15
C GLY A 114 -7.08 -10.49 -6.09
N ARG A 115 -8.15 -9.73 -5.85
CA ARG A 115 -8.49 -8.54 -6.64
C ARG A 115 -7.43 -7.44 -6.52
N GLY A 116 -6.79 -7.31 -5.37
CA GLY A 116 -5.64 -6.42 -5.20
C GLY A 116 -4.40 -6.90 -5.96
N LEU A 117 -4.12 -8.21 -5.92
CA LEU A 117 -3.01 -8.83 -6.63
C LEU A 117 -3.11 -8.65 -8.15
N GLU A 118 -4.32 -8.73 -8.72
CA GLU A 118 -4.56 -8.45 -10.15
C GLU A 118 -4.05 -7.04 -10.55
N VAL A 119 -4.16 -6.04 -9.67
CA VAL A 119 -3.66 -4.69 -9.95
C VAL A 119 -2.14 -4.62 -9.88
N VAL A 120 -1.51 -5.39 -8.99
CA VAL A 120 -0.05 -5.53 -8.94
C VAL A 120 0.44 -6.21 -10.22
N GLU A 121 -0.24 -7.25 -10.70
CA GLU A 121 0.06 -7.92 -11.96
C GLU A 121 -0.10 -6.98 -13.16
N PHE A 122 -1.13 -6.15 -13.17
CA PHE A 122 -1.26 -5.06 -14.16
C PHE A 122 -0.07 -4.09 -14.09
N ALA A 123 0.35 -3.69 -12.89
CA ALA A 123 1.49 -2.78 -12.69
C ALA A 123 2.83 -3.39 -13.12
N CYS A 124 2.99 -4.71 -13.15
CA CYS A 124 4.17 -5.36 -13.75
C CYS A 124 4.35 -4.99 -15.23
N GLY A 125 3.25 -4.68 -15.94
CA GLY A 125 3.24 -4.23 -17.33
C GLY A 125 3.68 -2.77 -17.55
N VAL A 126 4.22 -2.08 -16.54
CA VAL A 126 4.47 -0.63 -16.57
C VAL A 126 5.32 -0.12 -17.75
N GLY A 127 6.18 -0.96 -18.32
CA GLY A 127 6.94 -0.59 -19.52
C GLY A 127 6.05 -0.28 -20.73
N GLU A 128 4.94 -0.99 -20.89
CA GLU A 128 3.93 -0.68 -21.90
C GLU A 128 3.09 0.53 -21.48
N LEU A 129 2.68 0.57 -20.22
CA LEU A 129 1.77 1.60 -19.68
C LEU A 129 2.36 3.02 -19.73
N LEU A 130 3.69 3.15 -19.65
CA LEU A 130 4.38 4.44 -19.68
C LEU A 130 4.80 4.91 -21.08
N LYS A 131 4.53 4.13 -22.14
CA LYS A 131 4.88 4.57 -23.49
C LYS A 131 4.22 5.90 -23.83
N GLY A 132 5.04 6.79 -24.37
CA GLY A 132 4.59 7.96 -25.08
C GLY A 132 4.21 7.63 -26.52
N THR A 133 3.88 8.67 -27.27
CA THR A 133 3.61 8.61 -28.70
C THR A 133 4.63 9.47 -29.44
N HIS A 134 4.86 9.15 -30.72
CA HIS A 134 5.73 9.93 -31.60
C HIS A 134 5.11 9.98 -32.98
N ASN A 135 4.96 11.19 -33.53
CA ASN A 135 4.54 11.44 -34.90
C ASN A 135 5.62 12.27 -35.57
N GLU A 136 6.13 11.77 -36.68
CA GLU A 136 7.04 12.51 -37.54
C GLU A 136 6.25 13.39 -38.51
N GLN A 137 6.84 14.52 -38.91
CA GLN A 137 6.31 15.39 -39.96
C GLN A 137 4.84 15.80 -39.77
N VAL A 138 4.44 16.11 -38.53
CA VAL A 138 3.13 16.74 -38.28
C VAL A 138 3.02 18.10 -38.98
N SER A 139 4.17 18.70 -39.29
CA SER A 139 4.36 19.76 -40.29
C SER A 139 5.74 19.60 -40.95
N THR A 140 6.04 20.41 -41.97
CA THR A 140 7.36 20.42 -42.62
C THR A 140 8.45 20.66 -41.59
N ASP A 141 9.36 19.70 -41.45
CA ASP A 141 10.48 19.69 -40.49
C ASP A 141 10.05 19.80 -39.01
N VAL A 142 8.85 19.32 -38.67
CA VAL A 142 8.34 19.30 -37.29
C VAL A 142 7.85 17.91 -36.89
N ASP A 143 8.49 17.36 -35.87
CA ASP A 143 8.08 16.13 -35.19
C ASP A 143 7.46 16.46 -33.82
N VAL A 144 6.55 15.61 -33.36
CA VAL A 144 5.90 15.75 -32.04
C VAL A 144 5.96 14.42 -31.31
N TRP A 145 6.40 14.44 -30.06
CA TRP A 145 6.31 13.31 -29.14
C TRP A 145 5.66 13.69 -27.82
N THR A 146 5.14 12.68 -27.14
CA THR A 146 4.69 12.77 -25.75
C THR A 146 5.57 11.91 -24.87
N VAL A 147 5.74 12.33 -23.62
CA VAL A 147 6.39 11.52 -22.56
C VAL A 147 5.47 11.46 -21.35
N ARG A 148 5.47 10.32 -20.65
CA ARG A 148 4.79 10.17 -19.37
C ARG A 148 5.82 10.25 -18.26
N GLN A 149 5.61 11.16 -17.31
CA GLN A 149 6.50 11.38 -16.18
C GLN A 149 5.74 11.21 -14.86
N PRO A 150 6.42 10.76 -13.78
CA PRO A 150 5.79 10.74 -12.48
C PRO A 150 5.42 12.16 -12.04
N VAL A 151 4.26 12.26 -11.37
CA VAL A 151 3.73 13.53 -10.87
C VAL A 151 4.48 13.96 -9.61
N GLY A 152 4.79 13.02 -8.71
CA GLY A 152 5.39 13.32 -7.42
C GLY A 152 4.89 12.45 -6.27
N PRO A 153 5.31 12.74 -5.03
CA PRO A 153 4.73 12.15 -3.84
C PRO A 153 3.20 12.22 -3.86
N SER A 154 2.56 11.07 -3.68
CA SER A 154 1.11 10.91 -3.77
C SER A 154 0.55 10.37 -2.46
N VAL A 155 -0.71 10.68 -2.16
CA VAL A 155 -1.39 10.24 -0.92
C VAL A 155 -2.65 9.47 -1.27
N GLY A 156 -2.83 8.31 -0.65
CA GLY A 156 -4.08 7.55 -0.67
C GLY A 156 -4.73 7.57 0.70
N ILE A 157 -6.01 7.94 0.76
CA ILE A 157 -6.84 7.87 1.96
C ILE A 157 -7.92 6.84 1.70
N THR A 158 -7.92 5.73 2.43
CA THR A 158 -8.79 4.58 2.11
C THR A 158 -9.83 4.32 3.19
N PRO A 159 -11.07 3.93 2.80
CA PRO A 159 -12.10 3.52 3.74
C PRO A 159 -11.80 2.13 4.33
N PHE A 160 -12.60 1.71 5.31
CA PHE A 160 -12.46 0.41 5.98
C PHE A 160 -12.93 -0.77 5.12
N ASN A 161 -13.93 -0.62 4.25
CA ASN A 161 -14.66 -1.75 3.66
C ASN A 161 -13.81 -2.75 2.83
N PHE A 162 -12.65 -2.33 2.33
CA PHE A 162 -11.69 -3.17 1.61
C PHE A 162 -10.26 -2.75 1.96
N PRO A 163 -9.77 -3.17 3.14
CA PRO A 163 -8.54 -2.64 3.75
C PRO A 163 -7.24 -3.13 3.08
N ALA A 164 -7.32 -4.06 2.12
CA ALA A 164 -6.20 -4.45 1.25
C ALA A 164 -6.44 -4.06 -0.21
N MET A 165 -7.62 -4.33 -0.77
CA MET A 165 -7.87 -4.11 -2.19
C MET A 165 -7.84 -2.62 -2.57
N VAL A 166 -8.43 -1.73 -1.78
CA VAL A 166 -8.45 -0.30 -2.12
C VAL A 166 -7.05 0.33 -2.05
N PRO A 167 -6.22 0.04 -1.03
CA PRO A 167 -4.80 0.41 -1.08
C PRO A 167 -4.07 -0.12 -2.32
N LEU A 168 -4.28 -1.39 -2.67
CA LEU A 168 -3.65 -2.04 -3.84
C LEU A 168 -4.16 -1.50 -5.19
N TRP A 169 -5.30 -0.80 -5.24
CA TRP A 169 -5.72 -0.07 -6.43
C TRP A 169 -4.90 1.18 -6.70
N MET A 170 -4.19 1.69 -5.69
CA MET A 170 -3.48 2.97 -5.76
C MET A 170 -1.96 2.78 -5.71
N LEU A 171 -1.45 2.10 -4.67
CA LEU A 171 -0.02 2.08 -4.37
C LEU A 171 0.84 1.43 -5.45
N PRO A 172 0.47 0.29 -6.09
CA PRO A 172 1.35 -0.37 -7.05
C PRO A 172 1.47 0.46 -8.32
N VAL A 173 0.36 1.06 -8.77
CA VAL A 173 0.32 1.93 -9.95
C VAL A 173 1.15 3.19 -9.70
N ALA A 174 0.99 3.83 -8.54
CA ALA A 174 1.76 5.02 -8.20
C ALA A 174 3.27 4.72 -8.20
N ILE A 175 3.69 3.66 -7.50
CA ILE A 175 5.09 3.25 -7.35
C ILE A 175 5.68 2.84 -8.71
N ALA A 176 4.98 2.01 -9.48
CA ALA A 176 5.43 1.56 -10.79
C ALA A 176 5.63 2.73 -11.77
N CYS A 177 4.76 3.75 -11.72
CA CYS A 177 4.89 4.97 -12.51
C CYS A 177 6.04 5.89 -12.07
N GLY A 178 6.77 5.56 -10.99
CA GLY A 178 7.90 6.33 -10.48
C GLY A 178 7.53 7.40 -9.44
N ASN A 179 6.31 7.36 -8.91
CA ASN A 179 5.92 8.19 -7.77
C ASN A 179 6.33 7.52 -6.45
N THR A 180 6.33 8.29 -5.37
CA THR A 180 6.29 7.76 -4.00
C THR A 180 4.88 7.86 -3.45
N PHE A 181 4.55 7.05 -2.44
CA PHE A 181 3.17 6.91 -1.97
C PHE A 181 3.10 6.91 -0.45
N ILE A 182 2.16 7.67 0.10
CA ILE A 182 1.81 7.69 1.53
C ILE A 182 0.38 7.18 1.65
N LEU A 183 0.16 6.16 2.47
CA LEU A 183 -1.15 5.57 2.71
C LEU A 183 -1.67 5.97 4.09
N LYS A 184 -2.87 6.54 4.16
CA LYS A 184 -3.64 6.74 5.39
C LYS A 184 -4.87 5.81 5.36
N PRO A 185 -4.79 4.61 5.94
CA PRO A 185 -5.90 3.67 5.95
C PRO A 185 -6.93 4.01 7.03
N SER A 186 -8.06 3.30 7.06
CA SER A 186 -8.99 3.41 8.18
C SER A 186 -8.33 2.91 9.46
N GLU A 187 -8.61 3.61 10.56
CA GLU A 187 -8.25 3.25 11.92
C GLU A 187 -8.96 1.99 12.44
N ARG A 188 -10.04 1.56 11.77
CA ARG A 188 -10.84 0.40 12.19
C ARG A 188 -10.17 -0.93 11.91
N ASP A 189 -9.44 -1.03 10.81
CA ASP A 189 -8.79 -2.25 10.32
C ASP A 189 -7.44 -1.98 9.64
N PRO A 190 -6.51 -1.30 10.35
CA PRO A 190 -5.26 -0.80 9.76
C PRO A 190 -4.23 -1.90 9.46
N GLY A 191 -4.38 -3.10 10.03
CA GLY A 191 -3.37 -4.14 10.05
C GLY A 191 -2.97 -4.61 8.65
N ALA A 192 -3.95 -4.79 7.77
CA ALA A 192 -3.68 -5.18 6.39
C ALA A 192 -2.80 -4.15 5.67
N SER A 193 -3.10 -2.86 5.81
CA SER A 193 -2.33 -1.78 5.18
C SER A 193 -0.91 -1.65 5.74
N VAL A 194 -0.69 -1.91 7.03
CA VAL A 194 0.66 -1.92 7.61
C VAL A 194 1.49 -3.09 7.06
N LEU A 195 0.89 -4.28 6.90
CA LEU A 195 1.57 -5.41 6.29
C LEU A 195 1.92 -5.15 4.83
N LEU A 196 1.00 -4.56 4.05
CA LEU A 196 1.28 -4.16 2.67
C LEU A 196 2.47 -3.20 2.55
N ALA A 197 2.69 -2.33 3.54
CA ALA A 197 3.82 -1.39 3.53
C ALA A 197 5.15 -2.03 3.93
N GLU A 198 5.11 -3.06 4.78
CA GLU A 198 6.29 -3.81 5.25
C GLU A 198 6.82 -4.81 4.21
N TRP A 199 5.94 -5.30 3.35
CA TRP A 199 6.22 -6.32 2.32
C TRP A 199 6.76 -5.70 1.04
#